data_AF-A0A3C1U3D4-F1
#
_entry.id   AF-A0A3C1U3D4-F1
#
_cell.length_a   1.000
_cell.length_b   1.000
_cell.length_c   1.000
_cell.angle_alpha   90.00
_cell.angle_beta   90.00
_cell.angle_gamma   90.00
#
_symmetry.space_group_name_H-M   'P 1'
#
loop_
_entity.id
_entity.type
_entity.pdbx_description
1 polymer ?
#
loop_
_entity_poly.entity_id
_entity_poly.type
_entity_poly.pdbx_seq_one_letter_code
_entity_poly.pdbx_strand_id
1 'polypeptide(L)'
;MNSDYDTFPAQVYADSVLAPDLDIYKQHFSAPLHAINLAHGAMLAEQHLLQPADSAAILAALLKIDQDRPWADQEFDGSFEDLFFLIERELGRQVGEETAGRLHTGRSRNDMEHTMFRMQLRARLLRLLDQYGALADRFLARAEQGIDET
;
A
#
# COMPACT_ATOMS: atom_id res chain seq x y z
N MET A 1 -26.60 -18.29 18.29
CA MET A 1 -25.45 -17.88 17.47
C MET A 1 -24.29 -18.74 17.89
N ASN A 2 -23.90 -19.70 17.05
CA ASN A 2 -22.79 -20.61 17.31
C ASN A 2 -21.53 -19.89 16.82
N SER A 3 -21.01 -18.97 17.63
CA SER A 3 -19.78 -18.27 17.28
C SER A 3 -18.62 -19.22 17.60
N ASP A 4 -18.05 -19.81 16.56
CA ASP A 4 -16.83 -20.60 16.65
C ASP A 4 -15.66 -19.65 16.95
N TYR A 5 -15.28 -19.58 18.22
CA TYR A 5 -14.16 -18.77 18.72
C TYR A 5 -12.86 -19.58 18.79
N ASP A 6 -12.92 -20.89 18.52
CA ASP A 6 -11.80 -21.81 18.72
C ASP A 6 -10.86 -21.86 17.50
N THR A 7 -11.24 -21.20 16.41
CA THR A 7 -10.45 -21.11 15.18
C THR A 7 -10.08 -19.65 14.89
N PHE A 8 -8.79 -19.38 14.68
CA PHE A 8 -8.32 -18.06 14.29
C PHE A 8 -8.39 -17.88 12.76
N PRO A 9 -8.81 -16.70 12.26
CA PRO A 9 -9.46 -15.63 13.03
C PRO A 9 -10.90 -16.00 13.38
N ALA A 10 -11.34 -15.61 14.58
CA ALA A 10 -12.74 -15.76 14.95
C ALA A 10 -13.63 -15.01 13.94
N GLN A 11 -14.77 -15.59 13.54
CA GLN A 11 -15.58 -15.06 12.43
C GLN A 11 -15.94 -13.57 12.61
N VAL A 12 -16.33 -13.16 13.82
CA VAL A 12 -16.67 -11.75 14.10
C VAL A 12 -15.47 -10.80 13.87
N TYR A 13 -14.25 -11.25 14.15
CA TYR A 13 -13.03 -10.48 13.94
C TYR A 13 -12.66 -10.42 12.46
N ALA A 14 -12.79 -11.54 11.74
CA ALA A 14 -12.64 -11.58 10.29
C ALA A 14 -13.58 -10.59 9.60
N ASP A 15 -14.88 -10.64 9.91
CA ASP A 15 -15.92 -9.85 9.24
C ASP A 15 -15.86 -8.37 9.61
N SER A 16 -15.52 -8.06 10.88
CA SER A 16 -15.62 -6.69 11.39
C SER A 16 -14.31 -5.92 11.33
N VAL A 17 -13.17 -6.60 11.19
CA VAL A 17 -11.84 -5.98 11.23
C VAL A 17 -11.02 -6.36 10.01
N LEU A 18 -10.68 -7.64 9.83
CA LEU A 18 -9.67 -8.04 8.84
C LEU A 18 -10.14 -7.87 7.40
N ALA A 19 -11.37 -8.29 7.08
CA ALA A 19 -11.90 -8.14 5.73
C ALA A 19 -12.09 -6.67 5.32
N PRO A 20 -12.70 -5.78 6.15
CA PRO A 20 -12.73 -4.34 5.86
C PRO A 20 -11.35 -3.70 5.75
N ASP A 21 -10.40 -4.10 6.61
CA ASP A 21 -9.04 -3.58 6.59
C ASP A 21 -8.33 -3.93 5.27
N LEU A 22 -8.42 -5.20 4.84
CA LEU A 22 -7.89 -5.64 3.54
C LEU A 22 -8.43 -4.77 2.40
N ASP A 23 -9.74 -4.53 2.35
CA ASP A 23 -10.36 -3.73 1.29
C ASP A 23 -9.87 -2.27 1.30
N ILE A 24 -9.78 -1.66 2.48
CA ILE A 24 -9.23 -0.29 2.65
C ILE A 24 -7.78 -0.24 2.17
N TYR A 25 -6.96 -1.21 2.56
CA TYR A 25 -5.55 -1.25 2.18
C TYR A 25 -5.35 -1.50 0.69
N LYS A 26 -6.14 -2.39 0.07
CA LYS A 26 -6.14 -2.58 -1.39
C LYS A 26 -6.43 -1.26 -2.11
N GLN A 27 -7.45 -0.54 -1.66
CA GLN A 27 -7.93 0.68 -2.32
C GLN A 27 -7.02 1.90 -2.12
N HIS A 28 -6.39 2.03 -0.94
CA HIS A 28 -5.71 3.26 -0.55
C HIS A 28 -4.21 3.12 -0.28
N PHE A 29 -3.72 1.92 0.01
CA PHE A 29 -2.35 1.73 0.51
C PHE A 29 -1.51 0.75 -0.31
N SER A 30 -2.08 0.07 -1.30
CA SER A 30 -1.33 -0.81 -2.21
C SER A 30 -0.16 -0.11 -2.92
N ALA A 31 -0.39 1.06 -3.51
CA ALA A 31 0.66 1.82 -4.18
C ALA A 31 1.76 2.34 -3.22
N PRO A 32 1.44 2.97 -2.07
CA PRO A 32 2.44 3.28 -1.05
C PRO A 32 3.21 2.07 -0.52
N LEU A 33 2.53 0.94 -0.27
CA LEU A 33 3.16 -0.30 0.18
C LEU A 33 4.19 -0.81 -0.84
N HIS A 34 3.80 -0.84 -2.12
CA HIS A 34 4.71 -1.22 -3.20
C HIS A 34 5.93 -0.30 -3.27
N ALA A 35 5.73 1.01 -3.23
CA ALA A 35 6.81 1.99 -3.26
C ALA A 35 7.78 1.84 -2.08
N ILE A 36 7.27 1.58 -0.86
CA ILE A 36 8.09 1.33 0.33
C ILE A 36 8.88 0.02 0.18
N ASN A 37 8.25 -1.05 -0.32
CA ASN A 37 8.92 -2.33 -0.54
C ASN A 37 10.08 -2.20 -1.54
N LEU A 38 9.88 -1.48 -2.66
CA LEU A 38 10.95 -1.21 -3.61
C LEU A 38 12.07 -0.35 -3.01
N ALA A 39 11.72 0.75 -2.34
CA ALA A 39 12.71 1.64 -1.73
C ALA A 39 13.54 0.91 -0.67
N HIS A 40 12.90 0.10 0.17
CA HIS A 40 13.58 -0.70 1.18
C HIS A 40 14.48 -1.77 0.55
N GLY A 41 13.98 -2.50 -0.45
CA GLY A 41 14.78 -3.50 -1.17
C GLY A 41 16.02 -2.89 -1.87
N ALA A 42 15.86 -1.70 -2.47
CA ALA A 42 16.97 -0.95 -3.07
C ALA A 42 17.99 -0.52 -2.02
N MET A 43 17.53 0.05 -0.90
CA MET A 43 18.39 0.44 0.22
C MET A 43 19.17 -0.76 0.77
N LEU A 44 18.53 -1.91 1.00
CA LEU A 44 19.20 -3.12 1.47
C LEU A 44 20.32 -3.58 0.52
N ALA A 45 20.12 -3.43 -0.79
CA ALA A 45 21.13 -3.73 -1.80
C ALA A 45 22.31 -2.74 -1.74
N GLU A 46 22.01 -1.45 -1.67
CA GLU A 46 23.01 -0.36 -1.59
C GLU A 46 23.87 -0.43 -0.32
N GLN A 47 23.27 -0.89 0.79
CA GLN A 47 23.98 -1.08 2.06
C GLN A 47 24.69 -2.44 2.15
N HIS A 48 24.67 -3.26 1.09
CA HIS A 48 25.26 -4.60 1.07
C HIS A 48 24.72 -5.53 2.18
N LEU A 49 23.47 -5.32 2.60
CA LEU A 49 22.80 -6.14 3.60
C LEU A 49 22.19 -7.41 2.99
N LEU A 50 21.99 -7.42 1.66
CA LEU A 50 21.53 -8.56 0.88
C LEU A 50 22.54 -8.90 -0.24
N GLN A 51 22.53 -10.16 -0.66
CA GLN A 51 23.31 -10.57 -1.82
C GLN A 51 22.74 -9.92 -3.08
N PRO A 52 23.57 -9.48 -4.04
CA PRO A 52 23.09 -8.81 -5.25
C PRO A 52 22.05 -9.62 -6.04
N ALA A 53 22.20 -10.95 -6.05
CA ALA A 53 21.23 -11.84 -6.70
C ALA A 53 19.86 -11.82 -6.01
N ASP A 54 19.83 -11.84 -4.67
CA ASP A 54 18.58 -11.79 -3.89
C ASP A 54 17.89 -10.44 -4.08
N SER A 55 18.64 -9.33 -3.98
CA SER A 55 18.10 -7.99 -4.19
C SER A 55 17.49 -7.84 -5.59
N ALA A 56 18.19 -8.30 -6.62
CA ALA A 56 17.69 -8.26 -7.99
C ALA A 56 16.41 -9.09 -8.17
N ALA A 57 16.37 -10.29 -7.59
CA ALA A 57 15.21 -11.17 -7.64
C ALA A 57 14.00 -10.54 -6.92
N ILE A 58 14.19 -10.01 -5.71
CA ILE A 58 13.13 -9.36 -4.92
C ILE A 58 12.57 -8.15 -5.66
N LEU A 59 13.43 -7.25 -6.15
CA LEU A 59 12.97 -6.04 -6.84
C LEU A 59 12.23 -6.36 -8.14
N ALA A 60 12.72 -7.33 -8.92
CA ALA A 60 12.05 -7.78 -10.14
C ALA A 60 10.67 -8.41 -9.83
N ALA A 61 10.59 -9.25 -8.80
CA ALA A 61 9.34 -9.85 -8.37
C ALA A 61 8.35 -8.81 -7.84
N LEU A 62 8.79 -7.82 -7.05
CA LEU A 62 7.94 -6.72 -6.58
C LEU A 62 7.35 -5.91 -7.74
N LEU A 63 8.14 -5.61 -8.77
CA LEU A 63 7.64 -4.94 -9.98
C LEU A 63 6.60 -5.79 -10.72
N LYS A 64 6.86 -7.09 -10.85
CA LYS A 64 5.92 -8.02 -11.47
C LYS A 64 4.61 -8.12 -10.69
N ILE A 65 4.70 -8.19 -9.36
CA ILE A 65 3.58 -8.17 -8.42
C ILE A 65 2.74 -6.92 -8.68
N ASP A 66 3.32 -5.71 -8.66
CA ASP A 66 2.58 -4.45 -8.91
C ASP A 66 1.92 -4.37 -10.29
N GLN A 67 2.56 -4.95 -11.29
CA GLN A 67 2.01 -5.04 -12.64
C GLN A 67 0.82 -6.01 -12.73
N ASP A 68 0.98 -7.23 -12.20
CA ASP A 68 0.00 -8.32 -12.33
C ASP A 68 -1.18 -8.15 -11.36
N ARG A 69 -0.97 -7.41 -10.26
CA ARG A 69 -1.95 -7.15 -9.19
C ARG A 69 -2.71 -8.39 -8.68
N PRO A 70 -2.05 -9.52 -8.34
CA PRO A 70 -2.72 -10.74 -7.85
C PRO A 70 -3.62 -10.56 -6.61
N TRP A 71 -3.49 -9.46 -5.86
CA TRP A 71 -4.31 -9.14 -4.69
C TRP A 71 -5.59 -8.34 -5.01
N ALA A 72 -5.74 -7.83 -6.24
CA ALA A 72 -6.82 -6.90 -6.56
C ALA A 72 -8.21 -7.49 -6.29
N ASP A 73 -8.41 -8.74 -6.72
CA ASP A 73 -9.67 -9.47 -6.58
C ASP A 73 -9.66 -10.47 -5.41
N GLN A 74 -8.61 -10.45 -4.56
CA GLN A 74 -8.51 -11.35 -3.42
C GLN A 74 -9.48 -10.89 -2.32
N GLU A 75 -10.44 -11.76 -2.02
CA GLU A 75 -11.29 -11.65 -0.83
C GLU A 75 -10.56 -12.22 0.40
N PHE A 76 -10.93 -11.72 1.58
CA PHE A 76 -10.39 -12.24 2.82
C PHE A 76 -10.87 -13.68 3.04
N ASP A 77 -9.94 -14.62 3.15
CA ASP A 77 -10.20 -16.06 3.28
C ASP A 77 -9.62 -16.65 4.58
N GLY A 78 -9.07 -15.82 5.46
CA GLY A 78 -8.42 -16.24 6.71
C GLY A 78 -7.01 -16.84 6.53
N SER A 79 -6.49 -16.97 5.31
CA SER A 79 -5.16 -17.53 5.05
C SER A 79 -4.01 -16.51 5.19
N PHE A 80 -4.34 -15.23 5.38
CA PHE A 80 -3.43 -14.13 5.63
C PHE A 80 -4.13 -13.11 6.54
N GLU A 81 -3.37 -12.30 7.26
CA GLU A 81 -3.93 -11.29 8.18
C GLU A 81 -4.39 -10.03 7.44
N ASP A 82 -3.60 -9.53 6.49
CA ASP A 82 -3.82 -8.27 5.79
C ASP A 82 -3.12 -8.21 4.42
N LEU A 83 -3.14 -7.04 3.77
CA LEU A 83 -2.48 -6.82 2.48
C LEU A 83 -0.96 -7.03 2.53
N PHE A 84 -0.30 -6.73 3.65
CA PHE A 84 1.14 -6.92 3.77
C PHE A 84 1.51 -8.39 3.64
N PHE A 85 0.83 -9.25 4.39
CA PHE A 85 1.08 -10.70 4.32
C PHE A 85 0.65 -11.30 2.99
N LEU A 86 -0.39 -10.75 2.36
CA LEU A 86 -0.77 -11.15 1.00
C LEU A 86 0.35 -10.86 0.00
N ILE A 87 0.95 -9.66 0.03
CA ILE A 87 2.08 -9.31 -0.84
C ILE A 87 3.33 -10.13 -0.50
N GLU A 88 3.60 -10.39 0.78
CA GLU A 88 4.72 -11.25 1.20
C GLU A 88 4.56 -12.68 0.67
N ARG A 89 3.35 -13.24 0.74
CA ARG A 89 3.04 -14.56 0.19
C ARG A 89 3.26 -14.60 -1.33
N GLU A 90 2.79 -13.60 -2.06
CA GLU A 90 3.01 -13.54 -3.51
C GLU A 90 4.50 -13.36 -3.86
N LEU A 91 5.26 -12.62 -3.05
CA LEU A 91 6.70 -12.51 -3.19
C LEU A 91 7.40 -13.85 -2.95
N GLY A 92 7.04 -14.54 -1.86
CA GLY A 92 7.55 -15.87 -1.52
C GLY A 92 7.30 -16.91 -2.61
N ARG A 93 6.13 -16.87 -3.27
CA ARG A 93 5.82 -17.74 -4.42
C ARG A 93 6.74 -17.51 -5.62
N GLN A 94 7.28 -16.30 -5.80
CA GLN A 94 8.14 -15.97 -6.94
C GLN A 94 9.63 -16.18 -6.66
N VAL A 95 10.12 -15.90 -5.44
CA VAL A 95 11.56 -15.93 -5.12
C VAL A 95 11.96 -16.92 -4.02
N GLY A 96 10.99 -17.63 -3.44
CA GLY A 96 11.16 -18.49 -2.27
C GLY A 96 11.03 -17.72 -0.95
N GLU A 97 10.52 -18.40 0.09
CA GLU A 97 10.24 -17.78 1.40
C GLU A 97 11.48 -17.19 2.07
N GLU A 98 12.62 -17.89 1.99
CA GLU A 98 13.88 -17.40 2.57
C GLU A 98 14.31 -16.07 1.92
N THR A 99 14.26 -16.00 0.59
CA THR A 99 14.63 -14.80 -0.17
C THR A 99 13.62 -13.67 0.05
N ALA A 100 12.33 -13.97 0.09
CA ALA A 100 11.30 -12.97 0.36
C ALA A 100 11.43 -12.38 1.78
N GLY A 101 11.64 -13.24 2.78
CA GLY A 101 11.78 -12.82 4.19
C GLY A 101 12.99 -11.93 4.46
N ARG A 102 14.04 -12.00 3.62
CA ARG A 102 15.19 -11.09 3.67
C ARG A 102 14.83 -9.62 3.46
N LEU A 103 13.68 -9.31 2.82
CA LEU A 103 13.17 -7.95 2.72
C LEU A 103 12.81 -7.34 4.09
N HIS A 104 12.66 -8.16 5.14
CA HIS A 104 12.26 -7.71 6.47
C HIS A 104 13.43 -7.19 7.30
N THR A 105 14.67 -7.36 6.83
CA THR A 105 15.86 -6.90 7.55
C THR A 105 15.78 -5.40 7.85
N GLY A 106 15.86 -5.06 9.14
CA GLY A 106 15.84 -3.68 9.62
C GLY A 106 14.51 -2.95 9.42
N ARG A 107 13.40 -3.67 9.22
CA ARG A 107 12.08 -3.10 8.90
C ARG A 107 11.08 -3.30 10.04
N SER A 108 10.29 -2.27 10.34
CA SER A 108 9.19 -2.30 11.30
C SER A 108 7.87 -2.00 10.60
N ARG A 109 6.82 -2.80 10.89
CA ARG A 109 5.48 -2.58 10.33
C ARG A 109 4.89 -1.23 10.72
N ASN A 110 5.07 -0.81 11.98
CA ASN A 110 4.56 0.48 12.46
C ASN A 110 5.14 1.67 11.66
N ASP A 111 6.44 1.60 11.34
CA ASP A 111 7.11 2.65 10.56
C ASP A 111 6.62 2.66 9.10
N MET A 112 6.38 1.47 8.53
CA MET A 112 5.79 1.34 7.20
C MET A 112 4.38 1.93 7.15
N GLU A 113 3.52 1.58 8.09
CA GLU A 113 2.13 2.07 8.16
C GLU A 113 2.07 3.59 8.28
N HIS A 114 2.88 4.19 9.16
CA HIS A 114 2.98 5.65 9.25
C HIS A 114 3.52 6.29 7.97
N THR A 115 4.49 5.65 7.31
CA THR A 115 5.04 6.12 6.03
C THR A 115 3.97 6.08 4.93
N MET A 116 3.23 4.97 4.80
CA MET A 116 2.12 4.82 3.86
C MET A 116 1.04 5.88 4.08
N PHE A 117 0.65 6.09 5.34
CA PHE A 117 -0.33 7.10 5.70
C PHE A 117 0.13 8.51 5.28
N ARG A 118 1.39 8.88 5.57
CA ARG A 118 1.95 10.18 5.17
C ARG A 118 2.01 10.37 3.66
N MET A 119 2.39 9.33 2.91
CA MET A 119 2.39 9.36 1.43
C MET A 119 0.98 9.58 0.87
N GLN A 120 -0.01 8.83 1.39
CA GLN A 120 -1.40 8.94 0.96
C GLN A 120 -2.02 10.29 1.34
N LEU A 121 -1.71 10.81 2.53
CA LEU A 121 -2.14 12.13 2.98
C LEU A 121 -1.54 13.24 2.12
N ARG A 122 -0.23 13.18 1.83
CA ARG A 122 0.45 14.14 0.95
C ARG A 122 -0.21 14.19 -0.43
N ALA A 123 -0.50 13.03 -1.04
CA ALA A 123 -1.18 12.98 -2.34
C ALA A 123 -2.58 13.60 -2.30
N ARG A 124 -3.33 13.39 -1.21
CA ARG A 124 -4.66 14.01 -1.03
C ARG A 124 -4.57 15.53 -0.83
N LEU A 125 -3.60 16.00 -0.04
CA LEU A 125 -3.36 17.42 0.20
C LEU A 125 -2.98 18.16 -1.09
N LEU A 126 -2.08 17.60 -1.90
CA LEU A 126 -1.70 18.20 -3.18
C LEU A 126 -2.91 18.34 -4.12
N ARG A 127 -3.73 17.29 -4.25
CA ARG A 127 -4.97 17.37 -5.06
C ARG A 127 -5.95 18.42 -4.54
N LEU A 128 -6.09 18.55 -3.23
CA LEU A 128 -6.96 19.57 -2.63
C LEU A 128 -6.45 20.98 -2.93
N LEU A 129 -5.13 21.21 -2.85
CA LEU A 129 -4.51 22.48 -3.19
C LEU A 129 -4.72 22.84 -4.67
N ASP A 130 -4.59 21.86 -5.57
CA ASP A 130 -4.87 22.06 -7.01
C ASP A 130 -6.33 22.47 -7.25
N GLN A 131 -7.27 21.78 -6.60
CA GLN A 131 -8.71 22.10 -6.69
C GLN A 131 -9.02 23.48 -6.11
N TYR A 132 -8.37 23.85 -5.01
CA TYR A 132 -8.51 25.16 -4.41
C TYR A 132 -7.99 26.27 -5.34
N GLY A 133 -6.82 26.08 -5.95
CA GLY A 133 -6.28 27.00 -6.96
C GLY A 133 -7.23 27.19 -8.13
N ALA A 134 -7.73 26.08 -8.70
CA ALA A 134 -8.68 26.12 -9.80
C ALA A 134 -10.00 26.83 -9.44
N LEU A 135 -10.46 26.73 -8.20
CA LEU A 135 -11.64 27.46 -7.72
C LEU A 135 -11.34 28.97 -7.60
N ALA A 136 -10.17 29.33 -7.05
CA ALA A 136 -9.75 30.72 -6.93
C ALA A 136 -9.64 31.38 -8.32
N ASP A 137 -9.04 30.70 -9.30
CA ASP A 137 -8.94 31.18 -10.68
C ASP A 137 -10.32 31.44 -11.31
N ARG A 138 -11.29 30.56 -11.06
CA ARG A 138 -12.67 30.76 -11.54
C ARG A 138 -13.36 31.95 -10.90
N PHE A 139 -13.12 32.20 -9.62
CA PHE A 139 -13.65 33.40 -8.95
C PHE A 139 -13.02 34.68 -9.49
N LEU A 140 -11.71 34.69 -9.73
CA LEU A 140 -11.03 35.82 -10.33
C LEU A 140 -11.55 36.12 -11.74
N ALA A 141 -11.67 35.08 -12.59
CA ALA A 141 -12.21 35.23 -13.94
C ALA A 141 -13.66 35.77 -13.94
N ARG A 142 -14.52 35.31 -13.01
CA ARG A 142 -15.88 35.85 -12.89
C ARG A 142 -15.88 37.30 -12.40
N ALA A 143 -15.01 37.64 -11.45
CA ALA A 143 -14.88 39.00 -10.95
C ALA A 143 -14.45 39.96 -12.07
N GLU A 144 -13.48 39.57 -12.90
CA GLU A 144 -13.03 40.36 -14.06
C GLU A 144 -14.16 40.61 -15.08
N GLN A 145 -15.00 39.60 -15.34
CA GLN A 145 -16.16 39.74 -16.24
C GLN A 145 -17.26 40.65 -15.68
N GLY A 146 -17.47 40.65 -14.35
CA GLY A 146 -18.53 41.41 -13.69
C GLY A 146 -18.22 42.90 -13.48
N ILE A 147 -17.01 43.36 -13.79
CA ILE A 147 -16.64 44.79 -13.72
C ILE A 147 -17.41 45.62 -14.76
N ASP A 148 -17.88 45.00 -15.85
CA ASP A 148 -18.60 45.66 -16.95
C ASP A 148 -20.12 45.39 -16.97
N GLU A 149 -20.66 44.68 -15.97
CA GLU A 149 -22.12 44.45 -15.82
C GLU A 149 -22.76 45.63 -15.05
N THR A 150 -23.16 46.70 -15.76
CA THR A 150 -24.10 47.73 -15.26
C THR A 150 -25.55 47.25 -15.17
#